data_AF-A0A7R9J4G7-F1
#
_entry.id   AF-A0A7R9J4G7-F1
#
_cell.length_a   1.000
_cell.length_b   1.000
_cell.length_c   1.000
_cell.angle_alpha   90.00
_cell.angle_beta   90.00
_cell.angle_gamma   90.00
#
_symmetry.space_group_name_H-M   'P 1'
#
loop_
_entity.id
_entity.type
_entity.pdbx_description
1 polymer ?
#
loop_
_entity_poly.entity_id
_entity_poly.type
_entity_poly.pdbx_seq_one_letter_code
_entity_poly.pdbx_strand_id
1 'polypeptide(L)'
;MVNLPKVLGASGGVLVALGAIMGFYGFPTLIKSQISSMLALKPGSDIRKMWEQFPEPIEFQIYIFNYTNPLEIQKGAKPVVEEIGPFFYDEYKSKHELKDREKDDTVLFKPKMMWHFNKERSSPLTGDELVTIPHVAILSEDSCGTNVPSSPYISSTSFLSQSEDSCERTFLLLPTSPPQASSLSLKTAVYERSFFSLHLLHNLPLSV
;
A
#
# COMPACT_ATOMS: atom_id res chain seq x y z
N MET A 1 -42.19 48.53 -35.57
CA MET A 1 -42.47 48.33 -34.14
C MET A 1 -41.79 47.04 -33.70
N VAL A 2 -40.69 47.15 -32.95
CA VAL A 2 -39.93 45.98 -32.48
C VAL A 2 -40.72 45.34 -31.33
N ASN A 3 -40.87 44.02 -31.33
CA ASN A 3 -41.60 43.29 -30.29
C ASN A 3 -40.79 43.24 -28.98
N LEU A 4 -40.83 44.33 -28.22
CA LEU A 4 -40.11 44.55 -26.96
C LEU A 4 -40.18 43.36 -25.96
N PRO A 5 -41.33 42.71 -25.71
CA PRO A 5 -41.37 41.57 -24.78
C PRO A 5 -40.65 40.32 -25.31
N LYS A 6 -40.59 40.12 -26.63
CA LYS A 6 -39.89 38.97 -27.23
C LYS A 6 -38.38 39.15 -27.18
N VAL A 7 -37.90 40.38 -27.36
CA VAL A 7 -36.47 40.72 -27.25
C VAL A 7 -35.98 40.54 -25.81
N LEU A 8 -36.77 40.96 -24.82
CA LEU A 8 -36.42 40.83 -23.40
C LEU A 8 -36.35 39.35 -22.95
N GLY A 9 -37.31 38.53 -23.39
CA GLY A 9 -37.30 37.10 -23.11
C GLY A 9 -36.11 36.37 -23.76
N ALA A 10 -35.80 36.71 -25.01
CA ALA A 10 -34.64 36.15 -25.72
C ALA A 10 -33.32 36.53 -25.04
N SER A 11 -33.14 37.79 -24.62
CA SER A 11 -31.93 38.23 -23.92
C SER A 11 -31.74 37.53 -22.56
N GLY A 12 -32.83 37.30 -21.82
CA GLY A 12 -32.78 36.57 -20.55
C GLY A 12 -32.38 35.10 -20.74
N GLY A 13 -32.95 34.44 -21.76
CA GLY A 13 -32.61 33.06 -22.10
C GLY A 13 -31.13 32.88 -22.48
N VAL A 14 -30.57 33.80 -23.26
CA VAL A 14 -29.14 33.78 -23.62
C VAL A 14 -28.24 33.94 -22.40
N LEU A 15 -28.60 34.84 -21.47
CA LEU A 15 -27.80 35.10 -20.27
C LEU A 15 -27.80 33.90 -19.31
N VAL A 16 -28.95 33.22 -19.16
CA VAL A 16 -29.06 31.97 -18.39
C VAL A 16 -28.27 30.84 -19.04
N ALA A 17 -28.35 30.69 -20.37
CA ALA A 17 -27.60 29.66 -21.09
C ALA A 17 -26.09 29.85 -20.96
N LEU A 18 -25.59 31.09 -21.09
CA LEU A 18 -24.18 31.42 -20.89
C LEU A 18 -23.72 31.16 -19.45
N GLY A 19 -24.54 31.55 -18.46
CA GLY A 19 -24.27 31.26 -17.05
C GLY A 19 -24.20 29.76 -16.76
N ALA A 20 -25.11 28.98 -17.36
CA ALA A 20 -25.11 27.52 -17.21
C ALA A 20 -23.88 26.87 -17.86
N ILE A 21 -23.47 27.30 -19.06
CA ILE A 21 -22.29 26.79 -19.75
C ILE A 21 -21.02 27.16 -18.97
N MET A 22 -20.88 28.41 -18.52
CA MET A 22 -19.73 28.85 -17.74
C MET A 22 -19.68 28.18 -16.36
N GLY A 23 -20.83 27.95 -15.73
CA GLY A 23 -20.92 27.19 -14.49
C GLY A 23 -20.55 25.73 -14.67
N PHE A 24 -21.03 25.08 -15.72
CA PHE A 24 -20.80 23.64 -15.94
C PHE A 24 -19.37 23.33 -16.43
N TYR A 25 -18.78 24.19 -17.27
CA TYR A 25 -17.43 23.95 -17.83
C TYR A 25 -16.32 24.77 -17.15
N GLY A 26 -16.61 26.01 -16.75
CA GLY A 26 -15.62 26.90 -16.14
C GLY A 26 -15.32 26.55 -14.69
N PHE A 27 -16.37 26.30 -13.88
CA PHE A 27 -16.22 25.95 -12.47
C PHE A 27 -15.34 24.70 -12.23
N PRO A 28 -15.53 23.55 -12.91
CA PRO A 28 -14.68 22.38 -12.68
C PRO A 28 -13.22 22.64 -13.09
N THR A 29 -12.98 23.45 -14.11
CA THR A 29 -11.61 23.78 -14.56
C THR A 29 -10.87 24.63 -13.53
N LEU A 30 -11.55 25.62 -12.95
CA LEU A 30 -10.98 26.45 -11.88
C LEU A 30 -10.66 25.63 -10.63
N ILE A 31 -11.59 24.78 -10.18
CA ILE A 31 -11.39 23.93 -9.01
C ILE A 31 -10.23 22.94 -9.23
N LYS A 32 -10.16 22.28 -10.40
CA LYS A 32 -9.06 21.38 -10.74
C LYS A 32 -7.70 22.08 -10.68
N SER A 33 -7.60 23.30 -11.23
CA SER A 33 -6.36 24.09 -11.20
C SER A 33 -5.93 24.46 -9.77
N GLN A 34 -6.87 24.90 -8.93
CA GLN A 34 -6.59 25.22 -7.53
C GLN A 34 -6.15 23.99 -6.74
N ILE A 35 -6.86 22.87 -6.88
CA ILE A 35 -6.51 21.62 -6.20
C ILE A 35 -5.14 21.12 -6.65
N SER A 36 -4.85 21.14 -7.95
CA SER A 36 -3.55 20.70 -8.47
C SER A 36 -2.39 21.55 -7.93
N SER A 37 -2.59 22.86 -7.77
CA SER A 37 -1.57 23.74 -7.20
C SER A 37 -1.37 23.50 -5.70
N MET A 38 -2.42 23.14 -4.97
CA MET A 38 -2.32 22.79 -3.55
C MET A 38 -1.64 21.44 -3.36
N LEU A 39 -2.02 20.41 -4.13
CA LEU A 39 -1.48 19.06 -4.04
C LEU A 39 -0.06 18.89 -4.60
N ALA A 40 0.47 19.91 -5.27
CA ALA A 40 1.84 19.88 -5.80
C ALA A 40 2.85 19.74 -4.66
N LEU A 41 3.76 18.75 -4.77
CA LEU A 41 4.79 18.45 -3.77
C LEU A 41 5.96 19.44 -3.82
N LYS A 42 5.68 20.74 -3.73
CA LYS A 42 6.70 21.80 -3.71
C LYS A 42 7.48 21.82 -2.39
N PRO A 43 8.78 22.14 -2.42
CA PRO A 43 9.58 22.29 -1.20
C PRO A 43 8.94 23.36 -0.29
N GLY A 44 8.79 23.04 1.00
CA GLY A 44 8.20 23.94 1.99
C GLY A 44 6.67 23.96 2.06
N SER A 45 5.95 23.30 1.14
CA SER A 45 4.50 23.16 1.23
C SER A 45 4.07 22.25 2.39
N ASP A 46 2.94 22.55 3.02
CA ASP A 46 2.43 21.74 4.14
C ASP A 46 1.98 20.34 3.69
N ILE A 47 1.48 20.22 2.46
CA ILE A 47 1.13 18.93 1.85
C ILE A 47 2.38 18.06 1.65
N ARG A 48 3.53 18.65 1.31
CA ARG A 48 4.78 17.90 1.24
C ARG A 48 5.22 17.38 2.61
N LYS A 49 5.06 18.16 3.69
CA LYS A 49 5.39 17.71 5.05
C LYS A 49 4.52 16.50 5.46
N MET A 50 3.22 16.58 5.21
CA MET A 50 2.28 15.48 5.48
C MET A 50 2.55 14.24 4.61
N TRP A 51 2.98 14.44 3.36
CA TRP A 51 3.39 13.34 2.48
C TRP A 51 4.72 12.71 2.88
N GLU A 52 5.66 13.50 3.39
CA GLU A 52 6.97 13.05 3.88
C GLU A 52 6.83 12.23 5.16
N GLN A 53 6.05 12.74 6.12
CA GLN A 53 5.75 12.09 7.38
C GLN A 53 4.24 12.14 7.64
N PHE A 54 3.62 10.96 7.63
CA PHE A 54 2.21 10.85 7.97
C PHE A 54 2.04 11.06 9.48
N PRO A 55 1.18 11.99 9.94
CA PRO A 55 1.15 12.44 11.33
C PRO A 55 0.55 11.41 12.31
N GLU A 56 -0.36 10.56 11.84
CA GLU A 56 -1.02 9.53 12.65
C GLU A 56 -0.50 8.14 12.26
N PRO A 57 -0.27 7.20 13.18
CA PRO A 57 0.04 5.83 12.78
C PRO A 57 -1.12 5.18 12.02
N ILE A 58 -0.79 4.32 11.06
CA ILE A 58 -1.78 3.48 10.38
C ILE A 58 -1.92 2.18 11.17
N GLU A 59 -3.14 1.78 11.48
CA GLU A 59 -3.39 0.50 12.15
C GLU A 59 -3.21 -0.65 11.15
N PHE A 60 -2.33 -1.58 11.47
CA PHE A 60 -2.08 -2.80 10.71
C PHE A 60 -2.47 -4.02 11.53
N GLN A 61 -3.33 -4.87 10.97
CA GLN A 61 -3.86 -6.05 11.64
C GLN A 61 -3.31 -7.32 10.98
N ILE A 62 -2.78 -8.22 11.79
CA ILE A 62 -2.28 -9.52 11.33
C ILE A 62 -3.17 -10.62 11.89
N TYR A 63 -3.57 -11.53 11.01
CA TYR A 63 -4.25 -12.78 11.33
C TYR A 63 -3.34 -13.95 10.97
N ILE A 64 -3.16 -14.86 11.91
CA ILE A 64 -2.29 -16.03 11.74
C ILE A 64 -3.15 -17.28 11.75
N PHE A 65 -2.94 -18.17 10.78
CA PHE A 65 -3.58 -19.48 10.77
C PHE A 65 -2.67 -20.51 11.42
N ASN A 66 -3.07 -21.00 12.59
CA ASN A 66 -2.39 -22.05 13.32
C ASN A 66 -2.85 -23.43 12.83
N TYR A 67 -1.90 -24.30 12.50
CA TYR A 67 -2.20 -25.67 12.04
C TYR A 67 -2.23 -26.64 13.22
N THR A 68 -3.36 -27.29 13.46
CA THR A 68 -3.52 -28.20 14.61
C THR A 68 -3.10 -29.64 14.32
N ASN A 69 -3.04 -30.04 13.04
CA ASN A 69 -2.71 -31.41 12.62
C ASN A 69 -1.48 -31.53 11.68
N PRO A 70 -0.29 -30.99 12.07
CA PRO A 70 0.89 -30.96 11.19
C PRO A 70 1.36 -32.35 10.72
N LEU A 71 1.28 -33.37 11.58
CA LEU A 71 1.73 -34.73 11.26
C LEU A 71 0.83 -35.45 10.25
N GLU A 72 -0.45 -35.12 10.22
CA GLU A 72 -1.41 -35.73 9.29
C GLU A 72 -1.30 -35.07 7.91
N ILE A 73 -1.06 -33.76 7.88
CA ILE A 73 -0.82 -33.01 6.64
C ILE A 73 0.38 -33.58 5.88
N GLN A 74 1.47 -33.92 6.59
CA GLN A 74 2.64 -34.56 5.98
C GLN A 74 2.33 -35.92 5.33
N LYS A 75 1.26 -36.59 5.76
CA LYS A 75 0.79 -37.88 5.20
C LYS A 75 -0.26 -37.70 4.08
N GLY A 76 -0.59 -36.47 3.71
CA GLY A 76 -1.58 -36.14 2.69
C GLY A 76 -3.01 -35.94 3.21
N ALA A 77 -3.21 -35.82 4.54
CA ALA A 77 -4.52 -35.48 5.08
C ALA A 77 -4.87 -33.99 4.87
N LYS A 78 -6.15 -33.65 5.01
CA LYS A 78 -6.63 -32.27 4.90
C LYS A 78 -6.14 -31.43 6.10
N PRO A 79 -5.60 -30.22 5.86
CA PRO A 79 -5.20 -29.33 6.95
C PRO A 79 -6.40 -28.82 7.74
N VAL A 80 -6.27 -28.83 9.06
CA VAL A 80 -7.19 -28.20 10.02
C VAL A 80 -6.48 -26.98 10.59
N VAL A 81 -7.09 -25.81 10.39
CA VAL A 81 -6.53 -24.52 10.78
C VAL A 81 -7.45 -23.81 11.77
N GLU A 82 -6.82 -23.08 12.69
CA GLU A 82 -7.47 -22.18 13.64
C GLU A 82 -6.93 -20.77 13.41
N GLU A 83 -7.82 -19.79 13.29
CA GLU A 83 -7.44 -18.39 13.13
C GLU A 83 -7.10 -17.77 14.50
N ILE A 84 -5.91 -17.18 14.60
CA ILE A 84 -5.44 -16.45 15.77
C ILE A 84 -5.20 -15.00 15.37
N GLY A 85 -5.93 -14.09 16.00
CA GLY A 85 -5.83 -12.67 15.75
C GLY A 85 -7.07 -11.91 16.26
N PRO A 86 -7.10 -10.58 16.06
CA PRO A 86 -6.09 -9.78 15.37
C PRO A 86 -4.89 -9.39 16.26
N PHE A 87 -3.67 -9.42 15.69
CA PHE A 87 -2.50 -8.74 16.24
C PHE A 87 -2.42 -7.32 15.66
N PHE A 88 -2.50 -6.31 16.52
CA PHE A 88 -2.44 -4.91 16.13
C PHE A 88 -1.01 -4.37 16.14
N TYR A 89 -0.64 -3.71 15.05
CA TYR A 89 0.61 -2.99 14.89
C TYR A 89 0.33 -1.55 14.44
N ASP A 90 0.99 -0.61 15.08
CA ASP A 90 0.99 0.79 14.67
C ASP A 90 2.11 0.99 13.64
N GLU A 91 1.71 1.24 12.40
CA GLU A 91 2.59 1.40 11.24
C GLU A 91 2.91 2.88 11.01
N TYR A 92 4.18 3.23 11.16
CA TYR A 92 4.72 4.56 10.88
C TYR A 92 5.42 4.55 9.54
N LYS A 93 4.95 5.41 8.62
CA LYS A 93 5.54 5.59 7.29
C LYS A 93 6.20 6.96 7.20
N SER A 94 7.50 6.95 6.88
CA SER A 94 8.26 8.16 6.58
C SER A 94 9.02 8.01 5.26
N LYS A 95 9.31 9.14 4.62
CA LYS A 95 10.15 9.21 3.42
C LYS A 95 11.39 10.01 3.75
N HIS A 96 12.56 9.46 3.45
CA HIS A 96 13.86 10.09 3.70
C HIS A 96 14.62 10.35 2.40
N GLU A 97 15.68 11.16 2.48
CA GLU A 97 16.57 11.50 1.36
C GLU A 97 15.82 12.03 0.12
N LEU A 98 14.98 13.04 0.33
CA LEU A 98 14.22 13.65 -0.76
C LEU A 98 15.14 14.39 -1.73
N LYS A 99 15.04 14.05 -3.03
CA LYS A 99 15.74 14.76 -4.11
C LYS A 99 14.77 15.12 -5.22
N ASP A 100 14.60 16.41 -5.42
CA ASP A 100 13.75 16.96 -6.49
C ASP A 100 14.48 16.92 -7.84
N ARG A 101 13.82 16.38 -8.86
CA ARG A 101 14.29 16.37 -10.25
C ARG A 101 13.38 17.27 -11.08
N GLU A 102 13.81 18.51 -11.28
CA GLU A 102 13.04 19.52 -12.04
C GLU A 102 12.78 19.11 -13.50
N LYS A 103 13.72 18.40 -14.12
CA LYS A 103 13.60 17.97 -15.53
C LYS A 103 12.40 17.05 -15.77
N ASP A 104 12.13 16.16 -14.81
CA ASP A 104 11.17 15.08 -14.96
C ASP A 104 9.93 15.28 -14.05
N ASP A 105 9.79 16.46 -13.43
CA ASP A 105 8.74 16.78 -12.44
C ASP A 105 8.52 15.65 -11.42
N THR A 106 9.63 15.18 -10.82
CA THR A 106 9.66 13.95 -10.05
C THR A 106 10.43 14.13 -8.75
N VAL A 107 9.97 13.47 -7.68
CA VAL A 107 10.66 13.44 -6.40
C VAL A 107 11.19 12.04 -6.12
N LEU A 108 12.50 11.92 -5.93
CA LEU A 108 13.12 10.69 -5.44
C LEU A 108 13.11 10.68 -3.92
N PHE A 109 12.85 9.51 -3.33
CA PHE A 109 12.88 9.32 -1.89
C PHE A 109 13.19 7.86 -1.54
N LYS A 110 13.58 7.65 -0.28
CA LYS A 110 13.71 6.33 0.35
C LYS A 110 12.57 6.13 1.35
N PRO A 111 11.67 5.18 1.14
CA PRO A 111 10.63 4.86 2.12
C PRO A 111 11.23 4.15 3.33
N LYS A 112 10.80 4.56 4.52
CA LYS A 112 11.07 3.89 5.79
C LYS A 112 9.75 3.55 6.46
N MET A 113 9.66 2.31 6.90
CA MET A 113 8.46 1.77 7.54
C MET A 113 8.85 1.15 8.89
N MET A 114 8.18 1.58 9.95
CA MET A 114 8.41 1.09 11.31
C MET A 114 7.10 0.58 11.88
N TRP A 115 7.11 -0.63 12.42
CA TRP A 115 5.94 -1.23 13.07
C TRP A 115 6.17 -1.36 14.57
N HIS A 116 5.21 -0.90 15.35
CA HIS A 116 5.20 -1.03 16.81
C HIS A 116 4.02 -1.90 17.23
N PHE A 117 4.27 -2.91 18.04
CA PHE A 117 3.20 -3.79 18.52
C PHE A 117 2.30 -3.07 19.53
N ASN A 118 0.99 -3.03 19.26
CA ASN A 118 0.00 -2.41 20.13
C ASN A 118 -0.63 -3.46 21.05
N LYS A 119 -0.11 -3.57 22.27
CA LYS A 119 -0.55 -4.57 23.26
C LYS A 119 -1.96 -4.32 23.77
N GLU A 120 -2.38 -3.06 23.88
CA GLU A 120 -3.71 -2.71 24.41
C GLU A 120 -4.82 -3.19 23.48
N ARG A 121 -4.64 -2.97 22.17
CA ARG A 121 -5.61 -3.44 21.16
C ARG A 121 -5.51 -4.94 20.88
N SER A 122 -4.32 -5.52 21.01
CA SER A 122 -4.10 -6.96 20.78
C SER A 122 -4.52 -7.87 21.94
N SER A 123 -4.86 -7.32 23.11
CA SER A 123 -5.25 -8.12 24.29
C SER A 123 -6.45 -9.04 23.99
N PRO A 124 -6.39 -10.35 24.30
CA PRO A 124 -5.48 -11.03 25.24
C PRO A 124 -4.15 -11.54 24.64
N LEU A 125 -3.88 -11.31 23.36
CA LEU A 125 -2.67 -11.79 22.68
C LEU A 125 -1.44 -10.94 23.06
N THR A 126 -0.33 -11.61 23.34
CA THR A 126 0.93 -11.01 23.81
C THR A 126 1.98 -10.93 22.71
N GLY A 127 1.84 -11.71 21.63
CA GLY A 127 2.83 -11.85 20.56
C GLY A 127 3.90 -12.91 20.85
N ASP A 128 3.77 -13.64 21.96
CA ASP A 128 4.67 -14.72 22.38
C ASP A 128 3.99 -16.11 22.23
N GLU A 129 2.85 -16.17 21.53
CA GLU A 129 2.08 -17.39 21.31
C GLU A 129 2.83 -18.38 20.41
N LEU A 130 2.81 -19.66 20.78
CA LEU A 130 3.34 -20.72 19.93
C LEU A 130 2.34 -21.03 18.81
N VAL A 131 2.73 -20.74 17.58
CA VAL A 131 1.94 -21.04 16.38
C VAL A 131 2.68 -22.02 15.48
N THR A 132 1.96 -23.00 14.96
CA THR A 132 2.51 -23.93 13.96
C THR A 132 2.17 -23.39 12.58
N ILE A 133 3.19 -23.00 11.82
CA ILE A 133 3.07 -22.50 10.44
C ILE A 133 3.89 -23.37 9.49
N PRO A 134 3.51 -23.43 8.20
CA PRO A 134 4.33 -24.13 7.22
C PRO A 134 5.69 -23.42 7.05
N HIS A 135 6.72 -24.22 6.76
CA HIS A 135 8.08 -23.70 6.60
C HIS A 135 8.20 -22.89 5.30
N VAL A 136 8.04 -21.57 5.40
CA VAL A 136 7.94 -20.65 4.25
C VAL A 136 9.15 -20.76 3.31
N ALA A 137 10.37 -20.91 3.85
CA ALA A 137 11.57 -20.97 3.00
C ALA A 137 11.66 -22.23 2.12
N ILE A 138 11.03 -23.35 2.53
CA ILE A 138 10.98 -24.56 1.71
C ILE A 138 9.91 -24.38 0.63
N LEU A 139 8.73 -23.85 1.03
CA LEU A 139 7.65 -23.57 0.10
C LEU A 139 8.03 -22.55 -0.99
N SER A 140 8.88 -21.58 -0.68
CA SER A 140 9.34 -20.61 -1.67
C SER A 140 10.21 -21.23 -2.76
N GLU A 141 10.94 -22.31 -2.46
CA GLU A 141 11.85 -22.93 -3.42
C GLU A 141 11.11 -23.75 -4.49
N ASP A 142 10.03 -24.44 -4.09
CA ASP A 142 9.20 -25.21 -5.02
C ASP A 142 8.42 -24.34 -6.02
N SER A 143 8.19 -23.07 -5.68
CA SER A 143 7.40 -22.14 -6.49
C SER A 143 8.08 -21.70 -7.79
N CYS A 144 9.41 -21.86 -7.91
CA CYS A 144 10.17 -21.41 -9.06
C CYS A 144 10.65 -22.56 -9.97
N GLY A 145 10.42 -23.83 -9.60
CA GLY A 145 11.27 -24.91 -10.13
C GLY A 145 10.64 -26.24 -10.52
N THR A 146 9.39 -26.58 -10.18
CA THR A 146 8.89 -27.91 -10.55
C THR A 146 7.44 -27.91 -11.05
N ASN A 147 7.23 -28.65 -12.13
CA ASN A 147 5.92 -29.13 -12.57
C ASN A 147 5.38 -30.08 -11.48
N VAL A 148 4.89 -29.53 -10.37
CA VAL A 148 4.13 -30.29 -9.38
C VAL A 148 2.73 -30.50 -9.97
N PRO A 149 2.21 -31.74 -10.05
CA PRO A 149 0.82 -31.95 -10.44
C PRO A 149 -0.04 -31.22 -9.41
N SER A 150 -0.78 -30.22 -9.90
CA SER A 150 -1.65 -29.33 -9.13
C SER A 150 -2.46 -30.09 -8.08
N SER A 151 -2.11 -29.92 -6.80
CA SER A 151 -3.08 -30.13 -5.73
C SER A 151 -4.03 -28.92 -5.74
N PRO A 152 -5.34 -29.09 -5.94
CA PRO A 152 -6.27 -28.00 -6.25
C PRO A 152 -6.61 -27.09 -5.06
N TYR A 153 -5.87 -27.15 -3.94
CA TYR A 153 -6.35 -26.61 -2.65
C TYR A 153 -5.54 -25.47 -2.03
N ILE A 154 -4.51 -24.94 -2.71
CA ILE A 154 -3.77 -23.78 -2.19
C ILE A 154 -3.89 -22.62 -3.19
N SER A 155 -5.01 -21.90 -3.12
CA SER A 155 -5.23 -20.63 -3.83
C SER A 155 -5.35 -19.45 -2.86
N SER A 156 -4.48 -19.39 -1.85
CA SER A 156 -4.46 -18.30 -0.85
C SER A 156 -3.18 -17.45 -0.89
N THR A 157 -2.33 -17.61 -1.89
CA THR A 157 -1.09 -16.81 -2.05
C THR A 157 -1.32 -15.36 -2.50
N SER A 158 -2.54 -14.84 -2.51
CA SER A 158 -2.84 -13.48 -2.98
C SER A 158 -2.35 -12.36 -2.06
N PHE A 159 -1.73 -12.64 -0.91
CA PHE A 159 -1.35 -11.59 0.05
C PHE A 159 0.16 -11.31 0.19
N LEU A 160 1.05 -12.16 -0.36
CA LEU A 160 2.51 -11.96 -0.23
C LEU A 160 3.28 -11.92 -1.57
N SER A 161 2.60 -11.81 -2.72
CA SER A 161 3.26 -11.80 -4.03
C SER A 161 3.11 -10.50 -4.81
N GLN A 162 3.30 -9.34 -4.15
CA GLN A 162 3.57 -8.07 -4.85
C GLN A 162 5.04 -7.66 -4.66
N SER A 163 5.94 -8.59 -4.96
CA SER A 163 7.31 -8.26 -5.34
C SER A 163 7.74 -9.24 -6.42
N GLU A 164 7.21 -9.05 -7.62
CA GLU A 164 7.89 -9.50 -8.83
C GLU A 164 9.23 -8.74 -8.93
N ASP A 165 10.21 -9.37 -9.55
CA ASP A 165 11.60 -8.94 -9.81
C ASP A 165 12.63 -9.21 -8.69
N SER A 166 12.86 -10.47 -8.34
CA SER A 166 14.20 -10.89 -7.85
C SER A 166 14.47 -12.39 -8.04
N CYS A 167 14.07 -12.96 -9.18
CA CYS A 167 14.62 -14.25 -9.61
C CYS A 167 15.90 -14.03 -10.41
N GLU A 168 16.89 -13.34 -9.83
CA GLU A 168 18.27 -13.42 -10.31
C GLU A 168 19.22 -13.66 -9.13
N ARG A 169 19.66 -14.92 -9.04
CA ARG A 169 20.96 -15.37 -8.51
C ARG A 169 21.43 -14.68 -7.22
N THR A 170 21.15 -15.31 -6.09
CA THR A 170 22.08 -15.30 -4.96
C THR A 170 22.26 -16.72 -4.44
N PHE A 171 23.00 -17.49 -5.24
CA PHE A 171 23.77 -18.62 -4.74
C PHE A 171 24.97 -18.01 -4.00
N LEU A 172 24.79 -17.60 -2.74
CA LEU A 172 25.90 -17.28 -1.85
C LEU A 172 25.82 -18.18 -0.64
N LEU A 173 26.84 -19.03 -0.55
CA LEU A 173 27.17 -19.96 0.51
C LEU A 173 26.80 -19.39 1.90
N LEU A 174 25.80 -19.97 2.55
CA LEU A 174 25.61 -19.76 3.98
C LEU A 174 26.81 -20.40 4.71
N PRO A 175 27.59 -19.65 5.51
CA PRO A 175 28.48 -20.28 6.46
C PRO A 175 27.60 -21.01 7.50
N THR A 176 27.91 -22.28 7.73
CA THR A 176 27.30 -23.09 8.78
C THR A 176 27.61 -22.47 10.14
N SER A 177 26.69 -21.65 10.67
CA SER A 177 26.64 -21.31 12.09
C SER A 177 25.57 -22.17 12.77
N PRO A 178 25.82 -22.66 14.00
CA PRO A 178 24.92 -23.58 14.70
C PRO A 178 23.58 -22.92 15.08
N PRO A 179 22.52 -23.70 15.31
CA PRO A 179 21.17 -23.18 15.54
C PRO A 179 21.09 -22.56 16.93
N GLN A 180 21.38 -21.26 17.04
CA GLN A 180 20.90 -20.47 18.16
C GLN A 180 19.46 -20.07 17.84
N ALA A 181 18.54 -20.53 18.68
CA ALA A 181 17.15 -20.10 18.69
C ALA A 181 17.10 -18.57 18.65
N SER A 182 16.78 -18.03 17.49
CA SER A 182 16.48 -16.62 17.33
C SER A 182 15.11 -16.37 17.94
N SER A 183 15.09 -15.91 19.19
CA SER A 183 13.92 -15.20 19.71
C SER A 183 13.78 -13.91 18.92
N LEU A 184 13.03 -13.97 17.81
CA LEU A 184 12.74 -12.80 17.01
C LEU A 184 11.67 -12.02 17.78
N SER A 185 12.11 -11.04 18.56
CA SER A 185 11.23 -10.13 19.28
C SER A 185 10.38 -9.38 18.26
N LEU A 186 9.11 -9.76 18.11
CA LEU A 186 8.14 -9.13 17.23
C LEU A 186 7.80 -7.67 17.61
N LYS A 187 8.44 -7.14 18.67
CA LYS A 187 8.08 -5.87 19.30
C LYS A 187 8.47 -4.66 18.47
N THR A 188 9.39 -4.80 17.52
CA THR A 188 9.75 -3.73 16.59
C THR A 188 10.37 -4.31 15.32
N ALA A 189 9.73 -4.08 14.18
CA ALA A 189 10.30 -4.39 12.87
C ALA A 189 10.50 -3.07 12.11
N VAL A 190 11.65 -2.97 11.43
CA VAL A 190 11.98 -1.85 10.55
C VAL A 190 12.28 -2.44 9.18
N TYR A 191 11.52 -2.03 8.17
CA TYR A 191 11.74 -2.41 6.78
C TYR A 191 12.10 -1.18 5.96
N GLU A 192 13.22 -1.26 5.25
CA GLU A 192 13.76 -0.19 4.43
C GLU A 192 13.94 -0.72 3.01
N ARG A 193 13.14 -0.19 2.07
CA ARG A 193 13.25 -0.54 0.64
C ARG A 193 14.05 0.54 -0.07
N SER A 194 14.97 0.13 -0.94
CA SER A 194 15.86 1.06 -1.63
C SER A 194 15.18 1.69 -2.85
N PHE A 195 15.07 3.02 -2.83
CA PHE A 195 14.68 3.94 -3.91
C PHE A 195 13.27 3.78 -4.51
N PHE A 196 12.42 4.76 -4.26
CA PHE A 196 11.19 5.00 -5.02
C PHE A 196 11.21 6.36 -5.71
N SER A 197 10.52 6.43 -6.84
CA SER A 197 10.36 7.63 -7.66
C SER A 197 8.87 7.89 -7.82
N LEU A 198 8.37 9.02 -7.30
CA LEU A 198 6.99 9.43 -7.52
C LEU A 198 6.96 10.49 -8.62
N HIS A 199 6.38 10.14 -9.76
CA HIS A 199 6.07 11.10 -10.82
C HIS A 199 4.94 12.02 -10.35
N LEU A 200 5.16 13.32 -10.39
CA LEU A 200 4.10 14.29 -10.11
C LEU A 200 3.17 14.30 -11.33
N LEU A 201 1.95 13.80 -11.13
CA LEU A 201 0.96 13.72 -12.20
C LEU A 201 0.42 15.11 -12.53
N HIS A 202 1.08 15.83 -13.44
CA HIS A 202 0.50 17.01 -14.08
C HIS A 202 -0.53 16.65 -15.19
N ASN A 203 -0.80 15.36 -15.40
CA ASN A 203 -1.79 14.88 -16.38
C ASN A 203 -2.61 13.72 -15.82
N LEU A 204 -3.50 13.99 -14.86
CA LEU A 204 -4.66 13.13 -14.65
C LEU A 204 -5.80 13.61 -15.56
N PRO A 205 -6.06 12.96 -16.71
CA PRO A 205 -7.35 13.08 -17.35
C PRO A 205 -8.35 12.39 -16.43
N LEU A 206 -8.97 13.15 -15.53
CA LEU A 206 -10.20 12.73 -14.87
C LEU A 206 -11.26 12.66 -15.97
N SER A 207 -11.35 11.48 -16.61
CA SER A 207 -12.50 11.08 -17.42
C SER A 207 -13.66 10.83 -16.46
N VAL A 208 -14.63 11.71 -16.54
CA VAL A 208 -16.04 11.45 -16.23
C VAL A 208 -16.83 11.97 -17.41
#